data_AF-A0A315TVL1-F1
#
_entry.id   AF-A0A315TVL1-F1
#
_cell.length_a   1.000
_cell.length_b   1.000
_cell.length_c   1.000
_cell.angle_alpha   90.00
_cell.angle_beta   90.00
_cell.angle_gamma   90.00
#
_symmetry.space_group_name_H-M   'P 1'
#
loop_
_entity.id
_entity.type
_entity.pdbx_description
1 polymer ?
#
loop_
_entity_poly.entity_id
_entity_poly.type
_entity_poly.pdbx_seq_one_letter_code
_entity_poly.pdbx_strand_id
1 'polypeptide(L)'
;MEQVTDHILAAARKVIAVHVNYPSRAAQRGRTPEQPSYFLKPSSSLAVGSAGAPSTVERPAGCELLGYEGEIALIIGKPARRVGIEDAWSHVEWVTASNDLGVYDLRYADKGSNLRSKGGDGFTPVGPGLIAADTVDPAKLRVRTWHNGDLVQDDTTAELLFPFARLVADLSQLLTLEEGDIILTGTPAGASVASPGDVIEVEVSSADLTTGRLVTRVAEGTTPFADFGARPRTDDLQREEAYGSREAAGLPAPAAILSPELKAKLESVSTATLSSQLRKRGLNNVSIDGLTSTRPGQRIVGLARTLRYVPNREDLFKAHGGGFNAQKKAIDSVNEGEILVMEARGEKGTGTIGDILALRAQVRGAAAVITDGGVRDFSAVAAMDMPTYYANPHPAVLGRRHIPWDTDITIACGGTTVQPGDIIVADADGILVIPPALAEELADDSIAQEREEVFIFEMVQQGHSVDGLYPLNAAWRTRYEQWEAGKAHG
;
A
#
# COMPACT_ATOMS: atom_id res chain seq x y z
N MET A 1 -42.52 14.37 -0.02
CA MET A 1 -41.39 13.49 -0.33
C MET A 1 -41.70 12.14 0.27
N GLU A 2 -41.65 11.09 -0.54
CA GLU A 2 -41.91 9.73 -0.08
C GLU A 2 -40.82 9.30 0.91
N GLN A 3 -41.17 8.45 1.87
CA GLN A 3 -40.25 7.98 2.90
C GLN A 3 -40.02 6.48 2.72
N VAL A 4 -38.82 6.02 3.05
CA VAL A 4 -38.53 4.60 3.21
C VAL A 4 -39.40 4.06 4.34
N THR A 5 -40.05 2.92 4.08
CA THR A 5 -40.87 2.20 5.05
C THR A 5 -40.38 0.76 5.16
N ASP A 6 -40.75 0.08 6.24
CA ASP A 6 -40.47 -1.36 6.40
C ASP A 6 -41.07 -2.19 5.26
N HIS A 7 -42.19 -1.74 4.67
CA HIS A 7 -42.80 -2.40 3.51
C HIS A 7 -41.89 -2.36 2.28
N ILE A 8 -41.25 -1.22 2.01
CA ILE A 8 -40.28 -1.06 0.92
C ILE A 8 -39.07 -1.95 1.17
N LEU A 9 -38.53 -1.96 2.40
CA LEU A 9 -37.38 -2.80 2.73
C LEU A 9 -37.71 -4.30 2.69
N ALA A 10 -38.92 -4.70 3.07
CA ALA A 10 -39.37 -6.09 3.00
C ALA A 10 -39.53 -6.60 1.56
N ALA A 11 -39.66 -5.72 0.57
CA ALA A 11 -39.67 -6.08 -0.84
C ALA A 11 -38.27 -6.42 -1.38
N ALA A 12 -37.20 -5.94 -0.72
CA ALA A 12 -35.82 -6.19 -1.14
C ALA A 12 -35.46 -7.67 -1.00
N ARG A 13 -35.30 -8.35 -2.14
CA ARG A 13 -34.90 -9.76 -2.17
C ARG A 13 -33.40 -9.93 -2.00
N LYS A 14 -32.63 -8.94 -2.46
CA LYS A 14 -31.18 -8.90 -2.32
C LYS A 14 -30.69 -7.46 -2.14
N VAL A 15 -29.69 -7.33 -1.29
CA VAL A 15 -28.91 -6.11 -1.13
C VAL A 15 -27.52 -6.39 -1.68
N ILE A 16 -27.17 -5.69 -2.74
CA ILE A 16 -25.87 -5.83 -3.42
C ILE A 16 -25.03 -4.60 -3.07
N ALA A 17 -23.79 -4.79 -2.68
CA ALA A 17 -22.89 -3.69 -2.34
C ALA A 17 -21.61 -3.72 -3.18
N VAL A 18 -21.13 -2.54 -3.57
CA VAL A 18 -19.90 -2.36 -4.35
C VAL A 18 -18.71 -2.17 -3.41
N HIS A 19 -17.61 -2.88 -3.65
CA HIS A 19 -16.44 -2.79 -2.75
C HIS A 19 -15.76 -1.42 -2.75
N VAL A 20 -15.56 -0.82 -3.93
CA VAL A 20 -14.90 0.49 -4.12
C VAL A 20 -15.47 1.14 -5.37
N ASN A 21 -15.89 2.41 -5.26
CA ASN A 21 -16.40 3.18 -6.41
C ASN A 21 -15.95 4.65 -6.46
N TYR A 22 -15.53 5.22 -5.34
CA TYR A 22 -15.01 6.59 -5.29
C TYR A 22 -13.48 6.61 -5.47
N PRO A 23 -12.93 7.50 -6.33
CA PRO A 23 -11.48 7.67 -6.46
C PRO A 23 -10.81 8.03 -5.13
N SER A 24 -11.47 8.83 -4.29
CA SER A 24 -10.99 9.21 -2.96
C SER A 24 -10.74 7.98 -2.07
N ARG A 25 -11.69 7.03 -2.05
CA ARG A 25 -11.56 5.76 -1.31
C ARG A 25 -10.53 4.82 -1.94
N ALA A 26 -10.42 4.77 -3.27
CA ALA A 26 -9.39 3.98 -3.96
C ALA A 26 -7.97 4.48 -3.67
N ALA A 27 -7.78 5.81 -3.64
CA ALA A 27 -6.52 6.43 -3.27
C ALA A 27 -6.16 6.13 -1.81
N GLN A 28 -7.12 6.23 -0.88
CA GLN A 28 -6.91 5.88 0.53
C GLN A 28 -6.46 4.42 0.72
N ARG A 29 -6.99 3.49 -0.09
CA ARG A 29 -6.60 2.07 -0.05
C ARG A 29 -5.36 1.73 -0.89
N GLY A 30 -4.76 2.72 -1.57
CA GLY A 30 -3.59 2.52 -2.43
C GLY A 30 -3.83 1.62 -3.64
N ARG A 31 -5.08 1.34 -4.01
CA ARG A 31 -5.43 0.45 -5.13
C ARG A 31 -6.69 0.92 -5.84
N THR A 32 -6.59 1.10 -7.16
CA THR A 32 -7.74 1.39 -8.03
C THR A 32 -8.11 0.14 -8.84
N PRO A 33 -9.33 -0.41 -8.68
CA PRO A 33 -9.78 -1.55 -9.47
C PRO A 33 -10.11 -1.15 -10.91
N GLU A 34 -9.86 -2.04 -11.87
CA GLU A 34 -10.22 -1.84 -13.29
C GLU A 34 -11.71 -2.09 -13.58
N GLN A 35 -12.34 -2.94 -12.76
CA GLN A 35 -13.74 -3.38 -12.88
C GLN A 35 -14.42 -3.36 -11.52
N PRO A 36 -15.74 -3.13 -11.46
CA PRO A 36 -16.47 -3.20 -10.20
C PRO A 36 -16.47 -4.63 -9.67
N SER A 37 -16.50 -4.75 -8.34
CA SER A 37 -16.70 -6.03 -7.66
C SER A 37 -17.74 -5.88 -6.57
N TYR A 38 -18.48 -6.95 -6.33
CA TYR A 38 -19.71 -6.91 -5.55
C TYR A 38 -19.72 -7.96 -4.44
N PHE A 39 -20.47 -7.70 -3.39
CA PHE A 39 -20.84 -8.67 -2.38
C PHE A 39 -22.33 -8.54 -2.03
N LEU A 40 -22.87 -9.55 -1.35
CA LEU A 40 -24.26 -9.54 -0.91
C LEU A 40 -24.33 -9.24 0.58
N LYS A 41 -25.27 -8.38 0.96
CA LYS A 41 -25.74 -8.24 2.33
C LYS A 41 -27.10 -8.96 2.46
N PRO A 42 -27.33 -9.72 3.54
CA PRO A 42 -28.64 -10.29 3.81
C PRO A 42 -29.71 -9.21 3.89
N SER A 43 -30.92 -9.43 3.38
CA SER A 43 -32.01 -8.46 3.55
C SER A 43 -32.40 -8.24 5.02
N SER A 44 -32.10 -9.20 5.90
CA SER A 44 -32.28 -9.04 7.35
C SER A 44 -31.38 -7.97 7.98
N SER A 45 -30.30 -7.55 7.32
CA SER A 45 -29.48 -6.44 7.82
C SER A 45 -30.09 -5.05 7.57
N LEU A 46 -31.17 -4.97 6.78
CA LEU A 46 -31.87 -3.72 6.49
C LEU A 46 -32.54 -3.15 7.74
N ALA A 47 -32.49 -1.82 7.87
CA ALA A 47 -33.20 -1.10 8.91
C ALA A 47 -33.67 0.27 8.39
N VAL A 48 -34.81 0.75 8.87
CA VAL A 48 -35.25 2.12 8.63
C VAL A 48 -34.70 3.02 9.75
N GLY A 49 -34.17 4.18 9.38
CA GLY A 49 -33.73 5.19 10.34
C GLY A 49 -34.04 6.61 9.86
N SER A 50 -34.36 7.50 10.79
CA SER A 50 -34.62 8.91 10.53
C SER A 50 -34.24 9.76 11.74
N ALA A 51 -34.17 11.08 11.59
CA ALA A 51 -33.96 11.98 12.72
C ALA A 51 -35.04 11.86 13.81
N GLY A 52 -36.31 11.62 13.41
CA GLY A 52 -37.44 11.47 14.35
C GLY A 52 -37.54 10.07 14.99
N ALA A 53 -37.01 9.05 14.31
CA ALA A 53 -36.95 7.67 14.76
C ALA A 53 -35.63 7.04 14.26
N PRO A 54 -34.52 7.24 15.00
CA PRO A 54 -33.22 6.70 14.60
C PRO A 54 -33.22 5.17 14.61
N SER A 55 -32.49 4.56 13.69
CA SER A 55 -32.18 3.13 13.79
C SER A 55 -31.12 2.91 14.87
N THR A 56 -31.04 1.68 15.38
CA THR A 56 -29.97 1.27 16.30
C THR A 56 -29.22 0.09 15.69
N VAL A 57 -27.89 0.17 15.69
CA VAL A 57 -27.00 -0.93 15.33
C VAL A 57 -26.23 -1.37 16.57
N GLU A 58 -26.12 -2.67 16.78
CA GLU A 58 -25.29 -3.22 17.84
C GLU A 58 -23.84 -3.37 17.35
N ARG A 59 -22.86 -2.86 18.11
CA ARG A 59 -21.48 -3.33 18.01
C ARG A 59 -21.37 -4.63 18.84
N PRO A 60 -21.23 -5.81 18.22
CA PRO A 60 -21.29 -7.08 18.94
C PRO A 60 -20.22 -7.20 20.02
N ALA A 61 -20.53 -7.93 21.09
CA ALA A 61 -19.59 -8.14 22.19
C ALA A 61 -18.27 -8.74 21.70
N GLY A 62 -17.15 -8.15 22.12
CA GLY A 62 -15.81 -8.56 21.71
C GLY A 62 -15.35 -8.06 20.34
N CYS A 63 -16.20 -7.33 19.58
CA CYS A 63 -15.75 -6.57 18.41
C CYS A 63 -15.27 -5.18 18.81
N GLU A 64 -14.17 -4.74 18.24
CA GLU A 64 -13.57 -3.42 18.41
C GLU A 64 -13.97 -2.47 17.27
N LEU A 65 -13.98 -2.96 16.03
CA LEU A 65 -13.94 -2.15 14.81
C LEU A 65 -15.25 -2.22 14.02
N LEU A 66 -16.33 -1.62 14.55
CA LEU A 66 -17.56 -1.39 13.80
C LEU A 66 -17.39 -0.20 12.86
N GLY A 67 -17.10 -0.46 11.59
CA GLY A 67 -16.95 0.57 10.58
C GLY A 67 -18.30 1.08 10.06
N TYR A 68 -18.38 2.39 9.82
CA TYR A 68 -19.47 3.04 9.09
C TYR A 68 -18.99 3.50 7.72
N GLU A 69 -19.88 3.43 6.74
CA GLU A 69 -19.59 3.78 5.34
C GLU A 69 -20.85 4.45 4.79
N GLY A 70 -20.86 5.80 4.72
CA GLY A 70 -21.98 6.52 4.14
C GLY A 70 -22.05 6.32 2.63
N GLU A 71 -23.21 5.93 2.13
CA GLU A 71 -23.40 5.57 0.72
C GLU A 71 -24.70 6.11 0.13
N ILE A 72 -24.72 6.15 -1.20
CA ILE A 72 -25.95 6.28 -1.98
C ILE A 72 -26.48 4.88 -2.27
N ALA A 73 -27.75 4.65 -1.95
CA ALA A 73 -28.45 3.43 -2.30
C ALA A 73 -29.43 3.67 -3.46
N LEU A 74 -29.46 2.72 -4.39
CA LEU A 74 -30.40 2.66 -5.51
C LEU A 74 -31.44 1.59 -5.23
N ILE A 75 -32.73 1.92 -5.35
CA ILE A 75 -33.83 0.97 -5.29
C ILE A 75 -34.32 0.71 -6.71
N ILE A 76 -34.31 -0.55 -7.12
CA ILE A 76 -34.77 -0.99 -8.43
C ILE A 76 -36.30 -0.99 -8.46
N GLY A 77 -36.92 -0.35 -9.45
CA GLY A 77 -38.38 -0.37 -9.64
C GLY A 77 -38.85 -1.18 -10.84
N LYS A 78 -37.95 -1.55 -11.74
CA LYS A 78 -38.27 -2.37 -12.91
C LYS A 78 -37.25 -3.50 -13.06
N PRO A 79 -37.69 -4.74 -13.30
CA PRO A 79 -36.76 -5.84 -13.47
C PRO A 79 -35.72 -5.55 -14.56
N ALA A 80 -34.44 -5.75 -14.25
CA ALA A 80 -33.33 -5.53 -15.18
C ALA A 80 -32.58 -6.85 -15.41
N ARG A 81 -32.49 -7.28 -16.68
CA ARG A 81 -31.69 -8.44 -17.08
C ARG A 81 -31.03 -8.19 -18.43
N ARG A 82 -29.70 -8.22 -18.46
CA ARG A 82 -28.86 -7.97 -19.64
C ARG A 82 -29.23 -6.63 -20.32
N VAL A 83 -29.43 -5.59 -19.52
CA VAL A 83 -29.77 -4.26 -20.02
C VAL A 83 -28.50 -3.52 -20.45
N GLY A 84 -28.62 -2.69 -21.48
CA GLY A 84 -27.54 -1.78 -21.91
C GLY A 84 -27.30 -0.67 -20.88
N ILE A 85 -26.11 -0.06 -20.91
CA ILE A 85 -25.75 1.02 -19.97
C ILE A 85 -26.67 2.23 -20.14
N GLU A 86 -27.04 2.53 -21.39
CA GLU A 86 -27.93 3.60 -21.79
C GLU A 86 -29.34 3.49 -21.18
N ASP A 87 -29.85 2.26 -21.02
CA ASP A 87 -31.19 2.01 -20.51
C ASP A 87 -31.20 1.75 -18.99
N ALA A 88 -30.05 1.38 -18.43
CA ALA A 88 -29.93 0.88 -17.06
C ALA A 88 -30.46 1.84 -15.99
N TRP A 89 -30.29 3.16 -16.16
CA TRP A 89 -30.80 4.13 -15.18
C TRP A 89 -32.33 4.12 -15.09
N SER A 90 -33.04 3.84 -16.18
CA SER A 90 -34.51 3.81 -16.22
C SER A 90 -35.15 2.67 -15.41
N HIS A 91 -34.33 1.74 -14.91
CA HIS A 91 -34.73 0.65 -14.02
C HIS A 91 -34.64 1.01 -12.54
N VAL A 92 -33.92 2.08 -12.20
CA VAL A 92 -33.87 2.62 -10.84
C VAL A 92 -35.11 3.46 -10.60
N GLU A 93 -35.81 3.25 -9.50
CA GLU A 93 -36.97 4.04 -9.11
C GLU A 93 -36.59 5.12 -8.11
N TRP A 94 -35.75 4.75 -7.13
CA TRP A 94 -35.41 5.64 -6.04
C TRP A 94 -33.92 5.71 -5.77
N VAL A 95 -33.49 6.90 -5.40
CA VAL A 95 -32.20 7.20 -4.79
C VAL A 95 -32.43 7.57 -3.33
N THR A 96 -31.66 6.97 -2.43
CA THR A 96 -31.75 7.25 -0.99
C THR A 96 -30.38 7.18 -0.31
N ALA A 97 -30.28 7.67 0.92
CA ALA A 97 -29.08 7.49 1.75
C ALA A 97 -29.06 6.08 2.37
N SER A 98 -27.86 5.56 2.60
CA SER A 98 -27.61 4.31 3.32
C SER A 98 -26.32 4.41 4.14
N ASN A 99 -26.22 3.59 5.19
CA ASN A 99 -24.98 3.39 5.93
C ASN A 99 -24.55 1.92 5.85
N ASP A 100 -23.48 1.62 5.11
CA ASP A 100 -22.96 0.27 4.98
C ASP A 100 -22.06 -0.12 6.16
N LEU A 101 -22.70 -0.47 7.28
CA LEU A 101 -22.01 -0.85 8.51
C LEU A 101 -21.43 -2.27 8.44
N GLY A 102 -20.32 -2.48 9.14
CA GLY A 102 -19.74 -3.82 9.29
C GLY A 102 -18.60 -3.88 10.29
N VAL A 103 -18.35 -5.08 10.83
CA VAL A 103 -17.24 -5.34 11.76
C VAL A 103 -16.01 -5.81 11.01
N TYR A 104 -14.90 -5.09 11.16
CA TYR A 104 -13.62 -5.48 10.56
C TYR A 104 -13.04 -6.73 11.23
N ASP A 105 -13.42 -6.97 12.49
CA ASP A 105 -12.97 -8.08 13.33
C ASP A 105 -13.26 -9.48 12.75
N LEU A 106 -14.23 -9.59 11.84
CA LEU A 106 -14.60 -10.86 11.19
C LEU A 106 -14.18 -10.94 9.72
N ARG A 107 -13.56 -9.90 9.16
CA ARG A 107 -13.15 -9.89 7.74
C ARG A 107 -12.18 -11.00 7.37
N TYR A 108 -11.31 -11.41 8.29
CA TYR A 108 -10.38 -12.51 8.03
C TYR A 108 -11.09 -13.83 7.72
N ALA A 109 -12.26 -14.06 8.33
CA ALA A 109 -13.07 -15.26 8.13
C ALA A 109 -13.96 -15.17 6.89
N ASP A 110 -14.42 -13.96 6.55
CA ASP A 110 -15.41 -13.73 5.49
C ASP A 110 -14.82 -13.11 4.22
N LYS A 111 -13.48 -13.09 4.10
CA LYS A 111 -12.75 -12.37 3.04
C LYS A 111 -13.35 -12.64 1.66
N GLY A 112 -13.89 -11.59 1.04
CA GLY A 112 -14.51 -11.60 -0.28
C GLY A 112 -16.03 -11.76 -0.29
N SER A 113 -16.62 -12.54 0.63
CA SER A 113 -18.09 -12.67 0.73
C SER A 113 -18.72 -11.62 1.63
N ASN A 114 -17.97 -11.18 2.65
CA ASN A 114 -18.38 -10.24 3.70
C ASN A 114 -19.65 -10.63 4.48
N LEU A 115 -20.08 -11.89 4.44
CA LEU A 115 -21.43 -12.29 4.86
C LEU A 115 -21.74 -11.96 6.33
N ARG A 116 -20.93 -12.41 7.30
CA ARG A 116 -21.13 -12.10 8.72
C ARG A 116 -20.56 -10.74 9.08
N SER A 117 -19.42 -10.36 8.50
CA SER A 117 -18.78 -9.07 8.77
C SER A 117 -19.63 -7.86 8.38
N LYS A 118 -20.50 -7.99 7.35
CA LYS A 118 -21.37 -6.91 6.86
C LYS A 118 -22.87 -7.25 6.94
N GLY A 119 -23.25 -8.43 7.39
CA GLY A 119 -24.64 -8.90 7.36
C GLY A 119 -25.35 -9.02 8.70
N GLY A 120 -24.83 -8.40 9.76
CA GLY A 120 -25.52 -8.34 11.06
C GLY A 120 -26.83 -7.53 10.98
N ASP A 121 -27.76 -7.82 11.88
CA ASP A 121 -29.03 -7.08 11.95
C ASP A 121 -28.76 -5.57 12.16
N GLY A 122 -29.45 -4.74 11.38
CA GLY A 122 -29.25 -3.29 11.41
C GLY A 122 -27.95 -2.78 10.76
N PHE A 123 -27.14 -3.64 10.13
CA PHE A 123 -25.90 -3.23 9.46
C PHE A 123 -26.15 -2.51 8.11
N THR A 124 -27.41 -2.35 7.69
CA THR A 124 -27.80 -1.63 6.47
C THR A 124 -28.97 -0.67 6.72
N PRO A 125 -28.79 0.39 7.51
CA PRO A 125 -29.78 1.44 7.60
C PRO A 125 -29.96 2.12 6.24
N VAL A 126 -31.20 2.32 5.81
CA VAL A 126 -31.57 2.95 4.53
C VAL A 126 -32.69 3.97 4.77
N GLY A 127 -32.62 5.12 4.11
CA GLY A 127 -33.65 6.16 4.17
C GLY A 127 -33.11 7.54 4.55
N PRO A 128 -33.91 8.41 5.20
CA PRO A 128 -35.34 8.27 5.44
C PRO A 128 -36.17 8.66 4.21
N GLY A 129 -35.73 9.62 3.41
CA GLY A 129 -36.45 10.12 2.24
C GLY A 129 -36.03 9.46 0.94
N LEU A 130 -36.97 9.34 0.01
CA LEU A 130 -36.75 8.84 -1.33
C LEU A 130 -36.73 9.98 -2.35
N ILE A 131 -35.73 9.97 -3.23
CA ILE A 131 -35.63 10.86 -4.38
C ILE A 131 -35.93 10.04 -5.64
N ALA A 132 -36.94 10.44 -6.42
CA ALA A 132 -37.30 9.74 -7.65
C ALA A 132 -36.15 9.83 -8.67
N ALA A 133 -35.67 8.68 -9.14
CA ALA A 133 -34.47 8.59 -9.97
C ALA A 133 -34.62 9.27 -11.34
N ASP A 134 -35.86 9.39 -11.86
CA ASP A 134 -36.17 10.09 -13.10
C ASP A 134 -36.15 11.62 -12.98
N THR A 135 -36.09 12.15 -11.75
CA THR A 135 -36.00 13.59 -11.46
C THR A 135 -34.57 14.10 -11.25
N VAL A 136 -33.57 13.21 -11.26
CA VAL A 136 -32.17 13.54 -10.95
C VAL A 136 -31.20 13.00 -11.99
N ASP A 137 -30.06 13.68 -12.12
CA ASP A 137 -28.91 13.24 -12.90
C ASP A 137 -28.01 12.36 -12.00
N PRO A 138 -27.78 11.08 -12.33
CA PRO A 138 -26.96 10.18 -11.51
C PRO A 138 -25.50 10.62 -11.37
N ALA A 139 -25.02 11.56 -12.19
CA ALA A 139 -23.69 12.15 -12.07
C ALA A 139 -23.65 13.39 -11.14
N LYS A 140 -24.79 13.86 -10.62
CA LYS A 140 -24.91 15.09 -9.81
C LYS A 140 -25.57 14.86 -8.45
N LEU A 141 -25.29 13.72 -7.85
CA LEU A 141 -25.67 13.41 -6.48
C LEU A 141 -24.50 13.72 -5.56
N ARG A 142 -24.81 14.16 -4.34
CA ARG A 142 -23.83 14.41 -3.29
C ARG A 142 -24.18 13.58 -2.07
N VAL A 143 -23.20 12.85 -1.54
CA VAL A 143 -23.31 12.11 -0.29
C VAL A 143 -22.52 12.84 0.78
N ARG A 144 -23.11 12.95 1.97
CA ARG A 144 -22.43 13.49 3.14
C ARG A 144 -22.71 12.62 4.35
N THR A 145 -21.70 12.49 5.21
CA THR A 145 -21.78 11.70 6.44
C THR A 145 -21.26 12.49 7.61
N TRP A 146 -21.98 12.40 8.72
CA TRP A 146 -21.61 13.01 10.00
C TRP A 146 -21.39 11.94 11.06
N HIS A 147 -20.35 12.10 11.85
CA HIS A 147 -20.08 11.31 13.04
C HIS A 147 -20.17 12.25 14.25
N ASN A 148 -21.18 12.03 15.10
CA ASN A 148 -21.45 12.89 16.25
C ASN A 148 -21.60 14.39 15.91
N GLY A 149 -22.08 14.69 14.71
CA GLY A 149 -22.27 16.06 14.21
C GLY A 149 -21.10 16.61 13.39
N ASP A 150 -19.93 15.95 13.41
CA ASP A 150 -18.78 16.35 12.61
C ASP A 150 -18.88 15.78 11.18
N LEU A 151 -18.73 16.63 10.17
CA LEU A 151 -18.76 16.22 8.77
C LEU A 151 -17.47 15.45 8.43
N VAL A 152 -17.59 14.14 8.22
CA VAL A 152 -16.46 13.23 7.99
C VAL A 152 -16.37 12.73 6.55
N GLN A 153 -17.48 12.70 5.81
CA GLN A 153 -17.51 12.38 4.38
C GLN A 153 -18.30 13.44 3.62
N ASP A 154 -17.77 13.85 2.47
CA ASP A 154 -18.39 14.85 1.61
C ASP A 154 -17.87 14.71 0.17
N ASP A 155 -18.65 14.06 -0.69
CA ASP A 155 -18.22 13.77 -2.07
C ASP A 155 -19.41 13.77 -3.04
N THR A 156 -19.11 13.79 -4.33
CA THR A 156 -20.11 13.82 -5.41
C THR A 156 -19.93 12.65 -6.37
N THR A 157 -20.99 12.32 -7.08
CA THR A 157 -20.98 11.22 -8.07
C THR A 157 -20.36 11.60 -9.42
N ALA A 158 -19.79 12.81 -9.56
CA ALA A 158 -19.28 13.31 -10.84
C ALA A 158 -18.08 12.51 -11.37
N GLU A 159 -17.24 12.00 -10.46
CA GLU A 159 -15.97 11.34 -10.78
C GLU A 159 -15.94 9.87 -10.32
N LEU A 160 -17.10 9.20 -10.26
CA LEU A 160 -17.15 7.78 -9.88
C LEU A 160 -16.29 6.94 -10.83
N LEU A 161 -15.57 5.97 -10.27
CA LEU A 161 -14.83 4.96 -11.04
C LEU A 161 -15.79 4.16 -11.94
N PHE A 162 -16.97 3.85 -11.41
CA PHE A 162 -18.02 3.10 -12.08
C PHE A 162 -19.36 3.86 -11.92
N PRO A 163 -19.84 4.55 -12.98
CA PRO A 163 -21.13 5.23 -12.95
C PRO A 163 -22.28 4.29 -12.60
N PHE A 164 -23.33 4.78 -11.94
CA PHE A 164 -24.43 3.94 -11.44
C PHE A 164 -25.13 3.11 -12.53
N ALA A 165 -25.33 3.69 -13.71
CA ALA A 165 -25.87 2.96 -14.86
C ALA A 165 -24.99 1.75 -15.26
N ARG A 166 -23.65 1.88 -15.17
CA ARG A 166 -22.71 0.77 -15.39
C ARG A 166 -22.89 -0.33 -14.35
N LEU A 167 -23.08 0.02 -13.07
CA LEU A 167 -23.29 -0.97 -12.00
C LEU A 167 -24.55 -1.81 -12.26
N VAL A 168 -25.66 -1.16 -12.60
CA VAL A 168 -26.94 -1.82 -12.91
C VAL A 168 -26.79 -2.71 -14.15
N ALA A 169 -26.24 -2.19 -15.24
CA ALA A 169 -26.00 -2.95 -16.46
C ALA A 169 -25.11 -4.18 -16.22
N ASP A 170 -23.99 -3.99 -15.51
CA ASP A 170 -23.02 -5.05 -15.24
C ASP A 170 -23.59 -6.19 -14.39
N LEU A 171 -24.23 -5.85 -13.26
CA LEU A 171 -24.93 -6.83 -12.42
C LEU A 171 -26.00 -7.58 -13.23
N SER A 172 -26.73 -6.86 -14.08
CA SER A 172 -27.82 -7.43 -14.87
C SER A 172 -27.35 -8.48 -15.90
N GLN A 173 -26.06 -8.52 -16.26
CA GLN A 173 -25.55 -9.49 -17.24
C GLN A 173 -25.82 -10.93 -16.78
N LEU A 174 -25.66 -11.19 -15.48
CA LEU A 174 -25.83 -12.50 -14.86
C LEU A 174 -27.04 -12.58 -13.93
N LEU A 175 -27.34 -11.51 -13.19
CA LEU A 175 -28.43 -11.47 -12.22
C LEU A 175 -29.66 -10.82 -12.86
N THR A 176 -30.85 -11.32 -12.56
CA THR A 176 -32.06 -10.48 -12.71
C THR A 176 -32.13 -9.59 -11.48
N LEU A 177 -32.03 -8.28 -11.67
CA LEU A 177 -32.39 -7.31 -10.63
C LEU A 177 -33.91 -7.20 -10.63
N GLU A 178 -34.53 -7.34 -9.48
CA GLU A 178 -35.98 -7.34 -9.29
C GLU A 178 -36.43 -6.02 -8.65
N GLU A 179 -37.71 -5.71 -8.77
CA GLU A 179 -38.32 -4.60 -8.06
C GLU A 179 -38.09 -4.73 -6.54
N GLY A 180 -37.70 -3.64 -5.90
CA GLY A 180 -37.33 -3.57 -4.48
C GLY A 180 -35.88 -3.90 -4.16
N ASP A 181 -35.11 -4.50 -5.08
CA ASP A 181 -33.69 -4.77 -4.81
C ASP A 181 -32.89 -3.48 -4.60
N ILE A 182 -31.89 -3.58 -3.72
CA ILE A 182 -31.08 -2.44 -3.31
C ILE A 182 -29.64 -2.62 -3.76
N ILE A 183 -29.07 -1.58 -4.36
CA ILE A 183 -27.65 -1.50 -4.69
C ILE A 183 -27.00 -0.38 -3.86
N LEU A 184 -26.06 -0.75 -2.99
CA LEU A 184 -25.17 0.17 -2.30
C LEU A 184 -23.97 0.46 -3.19
N THR A 185 -23.74 1.74 -3.47
CA THR A 185 -22.92 2.17 -4.61
C THR A 185 -21.46 2.46 -4.28
N GLY A 186 -21.03 2.16 -3.06
CA GLY A 186 -19.71 2.45 -2.52
C GLY A 186 -19.67 3.75 -1.73
N THR A 187 -18.61 3.89 -0.92
CA THR A 187 -18.40 5.03 -0.01
C THR A 187 -17.17 5.86 -0.42
N PRO A 188 -17.18 7.20 -0.23
CA PRO A 188 -15.99 8.04 -0.38
C PRO A 188 -14.99 7.86 0.78
N ALA A 189 -13.83 8.52 0.70
CA ALA A 189 -12.92 8.62 1.84
C ALA A 189 -13.61 9.27 3.06
N GLY A 190 -13.11 8.97 4.27
CA GLY A 190 -13.66 9.48 5.53
C GLY A 190 -14.56 8.50 6.30
N ALA A 191 -14.83 7.32 5.73
CA ALA A 191 -15.34 6.18 6.49
C ALA A 191 -14.37 5.79 7.62
N SER A 192 -14.92 5.48 8.80
CA SER A 192 -14.14 5.19 10.01
C SER A 192 -14.88 4.24 10.94
N VAL A 193 -14.41 4.08 12.18
CA VAL A 193 -14.99 3.23 13.23
C VAL A 193 -15.93 4.04 14.12
N ALA A 194 -17.09 3.47 14.44
CA ALA A 194 -18.00 4.00 15.46
C ALA A 194 -17.94 3.19 16.76
N SER A 195 -18.06 3.88 17.88
CA SER A 195 -18.11 3.32 19.23
C SER A 195 -19.55 3.33 19.77
N PRO A 196 -19.89 2.45 20.74
CA PRO A 196 -21.16 2.54 21.46
C PRO A 196 -21.39 3.95 22.03
N GLY A 197 -22.59 4.48 21.83
CA GLY A 197 -22.96 5.86 22.14
C GLY A 197 -22.88 6.82 20.97
N ASP A 198 -22.14 6.48 19.91
CA ASP A 198 -22.01 7.32 18.73
C ASP A 198 -23.29 7.37 17.90
N VAL A 199 -23.42 8.48 17.16
CA VAL A 199 -24.47 8.72 16.19
C VAL A 199 -23.83 8.96 14.83
N ILE A 200 -24.23 8.17 13.83
CA ILE A 200 -23.83 8.35 12.44
C ILE A 200 -25.03 8.84 11.66
N GLU A 201 -24.83 9.90 10.89
CA GLU A 201 -25.86 10.44 10.01
C GLU A 201 -25.41 10.43 8.55
N VAL A 202 -26.29 10.07 7.63
CA VAL A 202 -26.01 10.10 6.18
C VAL A 202 -27.10 10.89 5.47
N GLU A 203 -26.72 11.72 4.51
CA GLU A 203 -27.64 12.46 3.64
C GLU A 203 -27.19 12.33 2.18
N VAL A 204 -28.15 12.13 1.30
CA VAL A 204 -27.97 12.26 -0.14
C VAL A 204 -28.79 13.44 -0.63
N SER A 205 -28.20 14.24 -1.50
CA SER A 205 -28.84 15.44 -2.05
C SER A 205 -28.53 15.65 -3.52
N SER A 206 -29.43 16.33 -4.22
CA SER A 206 -29.25 16.74 -5.62
C SER A 206 -30.02 18.04 -5.86
N ALA A 207 -29.31 19.11 -6.23
CA ALA A 207 -29.89 20.45 -6.33
C ALA A 207 -30.72 20.80 -5.08
N ASP A 208 -32.04 21.00 -5.23
CA ASP A 208 -32.96 21.35 -4.15
C ASP A 208 -33.60 20.13 -3.45
N LEU A 209 -33.25 18.91 -3.88
CA LEU A 209 -33.75 17.65 -3.31
C LEU A 209 -32.78 17.11 -2.26
N THR A 210 -33.32 16.55 -1.18
CA THR A 210 -32.56 15.89 -0.11
C THR A 210 -33.32 14.66 0.38
N THR A 211 -32.62 13.61 0.76
CA THR A 211 -33.22 12.47 1.48
C THR A 211 -33.55 12.80 2.93
N GLY A 212 -33.08 13.94 3.44
CA GLY A 212 -32.96 14.19 4.88
C GLY A 212 -31.88 13.30 5.51
N ARG A 213 -31.75 13.41 6.84
CA ARG A 213 -30.76 12.67 7.64
C ARG A 213 -31.25 11.27 7.98
N LEU A 214 -30.60 10.26 7.41
CA LEU A 214 -30.59 8.90 7.96
C LEU A 214 -29.80 8.95 9.25
N VAL A 215 -30.39 8.53 10.37
CA VAL A 215 -29.71 8.57 11.67
C VAL A 215 -29.62 7.16 12.24
N THR A 216 -28.41 6.75 12.60
CA THR A 216 -28.11 5.46 13.22
C THR A 216 -27.35 5.65 14.52
N ARG A 217 -27.85 5.04 15.60
CA ARG A 217 -27.22 5.04 16.92
C ARG A 217 -26.48 3.72 17.14
N VAL A 218 -25.29 3.79 17.72
CA VAL A 218 -24.50 2.60 18.04
C VAL A 218 -24.76 2.19 19.48
N ALA A 219 -25.19 0.94 19.68
CA ALA A 219 -25.36 0.33 20.99
C ALA A 219 -24.25 -0.69 21.27
N GLU A 220 -23.96 -0.94 22.54
CA GLU A 220 -23.04 -1.99 22.96
C GLU A 220 -23.75 -3.34 23.01
N GLY A 221 -23.22 -4.32 22.28
CA GLY A 221 -23.64 -5.71 22.38
C GLY A 221 -23.08 -6.35 23.64
N THR A 222 -23.94 -7.06 24.37
CA THR A 222 -23.58 -7.70 25.64
C THR A 222 -23.51 -9.23 25.55
N THR A 223 -23.98 -9.81 24.44
CA THR A 223 -24.00 -11.25 24.24
C THR A 223 -22.66 -11.71 23.63
N PRO A 224 -21.83 -12.48 24.36
CA PRO A 224 -20.55 -12.94 23.82
C PRO A 224 -20.77 -13.96 22.69
N PHE A 225 -19.81 -14.02 21.76
CA PHE A 225 -19.75 -15.10 20.78
C PHE A 225 -19.60 -16.45 21.50
N ALA A 226 -20.38 -17.43 21.07
CA ALA A 226 -20.26 -18.80 21.54
C ALA A 226 -18.94 -19.44 21.08
N ASP A 227 -18.59 -20.58 21.66
CA ASP A 227 -17.28 -21.20 21.45
C ASP A 227 -17.09 -21.86 20.08
N PHE A 228 -18.09 -21.81 19.20
CA PHE A 228 -18.04 -22.35 17.83
C PHE A 228 -17.88 -21.24 16.77
N GLY A 229 -17.15 -21.56 15.70
CA GLY A 229 -16.96 -20.66 14.55
C GLY A 229 -15.86 -19.61 14.74
N ALA A 230 -15.68 -18.78 13.71
CA ALA A 230 -14.70 -17.70 13.74
C ALA A 230 -15.14 -16.59 14.71
N ARG A 231 -14.21 -16.19 15.60
CA ARG A 231 -14.37 -15.15 16.62
C ARG A 231 -13.82 -13.81 16.14
N PRO A 232 -14.25 -12.69 16.72
CA PRO A 232 -13.62 -11.39 16.48
C PRO A 232 -12.10 -11.44 16.68
N ARG A 233 -11.34 -10.89 15.72
CA ARG A 233 -9.89 -10.75 15.78
C ARG A 233 -9.47 -9.44 15.13
N THR A 234 -8.58 -8.71 15.78
CA THR A 234 -7.97 -7.48 15.25
C THR A 234 -6.45 -7.53 15.33
N ASP A 235 -5.81 -6.96 14.31
CA ASP A 235 -4.40 -6.58 14.27
C ASP A 235 -4.27 -5.13 13.74
N ASP A 236 -3.04 -4.62 13.72
CA ASP A 236 -2.75 -3.27 13.26
C ASP A 236 -3.22 -2.99 11.82
N LEU A 237 -3.16 -4.00 10.95
CA LEU A 237 -3.62 -3.85 9.56
C LEU A 237 -5.14 -3.65 9.52
N GLN A 238 -5.90 -4.44 10.28
CA GLN A 238 -7.36 -4.23 10.33
C GLN A 238 -7.74 -2.89 10.95
N ARG A 239 -7.00 -2.40 11.96
CA ARG A 239 -7.22 -1.08 12.54
C ARG A 239 -6.96 0.02 11.50
N GLU A 240 -5.82 -0.03 10.83
CA GLU A 240 -5.47 0.93 9.78
C GLU A 240 -6.50 0.95 8.64
N GLU A 241 -6.96 -0.22 8.18
CA GLU A 241 -8.02 -0.29 7.17
C GLU A 241 -9.36 0.27 7.66
N ALA A 242 -9.70 0.05 8.93
CA ALA A 242 -10.98 0.45 9.53
C ALA A 242 -11.07 1.96 9.77
N TYR A 243 -10.00 2.56 10.30
CA TYR A 243 -9.89 4.01 10.51
C TYR A 243 -9.44 4.76 9.23
N GLY A 244 -9.03 4.02 8.19
CA GLY A 244 -8.62 4.57 6.91
C GLY A 244 -7.19 5.10 6.83
N SER A 245 -6.47 5.16 7.96
CA SER A 245 -5.02 5.36 8.02
C SER A 245 -4.45 4.89 9.36
N ARG A 246 -3.13 4.66 9.40
CA ARG A 246 -2.42 4.28 10.62
C ARG A 246 -2.48 5.36 11.70
N GLU A 247 -2.36 6.62 11.29
CA GLU A 247 -2.46 7.79 12.17
C GLU A 247 -3.85 7.90 12.78
N ALA A 248 -4.90 7.77 11.97
CA ALA A 248 -6.29 7.81 12.45
C ALA A 248 -6.62 6.64 13.39
N ALA A 249 -5.95 5.50 13.21
CA ALA A 249 -6.04 4.36 14.12
C ALA A 249 -5.29 4.55 15.45
N GLY A 250 -4.59 5.68 15.65
CA GLY A 250 -3.77 5.94 16.83
C GLY A 250 -2.56 5.00 16.95
N LEU A 251 -2.17 4.35 15.84
CA LEU A 251 -1.03 3.44 15.81
C LEU A 251 0.27 4.22 15.61
N PRO A 252 1.38 3.80 16.26
CA PRO A 252 2.67 4.44 16.05
C PRO A 252 3.08 4.30 14.59
N ALA A 253 3.74 5.30 14.01
CA ALA A 253 4.32 5.20 12.68
C ALA A 253 5.16 3.90 12.57
N PRO A 254 5.18 3.22 11.41
CA PRO A 254 6.01 2.04 11.25
C PRO A 254 7.45 2.43 11.58
N ALA A 255 8.16 1.60 12.33
CA ALA A 255 9.58 1.84 12.55
C ALA A 255 10.27 1.97 11.19
N ALA A 256 11.04 3.04 11.00
CA ALA A 256 11.78 3.24 9.77
C ALA A 256 12.74 2.06 9.60
N ILE A 257 12.61 1.34 8.47
CA ILE A 257 13.47 0.20 8.14
C ILE A 257 14.95 0.60 8.22
N LEU A 258 15.25 1.83 7.80
CA LEU A 258 16.56 2.47 7.91
C LEU A 258 16.41 3.78 8.68
N SER A 259 16.62 3.73 10.00
CA SER A 259 16.68 4.94 10.83
C SER A 259 17.92 5.78 10.49
N PRO A 260 17.92 7.10 10.77
CA PRO A 260 19.13 7.93 10.62
C PRO A 260 20.32 7.39 11.42
N GLU A 261 20.08 6.84 12.61
CA GLU A 261 21.11 6.24 13.47
C GLU A 261 21.71 4.98 12.84
N LEU A 262 20.86 4.06 12.36
CA LEU A 262 21.30 2.84 11.68
C LEU A 262 22.06 3.19 10.39
N LYS A 263 21.55 4.16 9.63
CA LYS A 263 22.21 4.66 8.42
C LYS A 263 23.62 5.16 8.76
N ALA A 264 23.77 6.00 9.77
CA ALA A 264 25.06 6.52 10.20
C ALA A 264 26.01 5.41 10.65
N LYS A 265 25.51 4.38 11.37
CA LYS A 265 26.32 3.20 11.72
C LYS A 265 26.82 2.49 10.47
N LEU A 266 25.94 2.16 9.53
CA LEU A 266 26.29 1.46 8.29
C LEU A 266 27.22 2.28 7.39
N GLU A 267 27.08 3.61 7.37
CA GLU A 267 28.01 4.51 6.67
C GLU A 267 29.41 4.53 7.30
N SER A 268 29.54 4.20 8.59
CA SER A 268 30.83 4.21 9.30
C SER A 268 31.71 2.99 9.07
N VAL A 269 31.14 1.87 8.62
CA VAL A 269 31.83 0.58 8.40
C VAL A 269 32.03 0.26 6.92
N SER A 270 33.12 -0.44 6.61
CA SER A 270 33.41 -0.89 5.24
C SER A 270 32.51 -2.02 4.76
N THR A 271 32.26 -2.07 3.45
CA THR A 271 31.58 -3.21 2.84
C THR A 271 32.34 -4.52 3.06
N ALA A 272 33.68 -4.50 3.09
CA ALA A 272 34.48 -5.68 3.41
C ALA A 272 34.18 -6.24 4.82
N THR A 273 34.10 -5.39 5.84
CA THR A 273 33.74 -5.79 7.21
C THR A 273 32.31 -6.32 7.27
N LEU A 274 31.36 -5.59 6.69
CA LEU A 274 29.95 -6.01 6.62
C LEU A 274 29.81 -7.39 5.96
N SER A 275 30.52 -7.61 4.85
CA SER A 275 30.54 -8.91 4.16
C SER A 275 31.09 -10.04 5.04
N SER A 276 32.15 -9.78 5.81
CA SER A 276 32.72 -10.76 6.75
C SER A 276 31.72 -11.13 7.85
N GLN A 277 31.02 -10.14 8.41
CA GLN A 277 30.00 -10.33 9.45
C GLN A 277 28.73 -11.03 8.94
N LEU A 278 28.29 -10.74 7.72
CA LEU A 278 27.22 -11.47 7.04
C LEU A 278 27.60 -12.94 6.83
N ARG A 279 28.84 -13.20 6.42
CA ARG A 279 29.36 -14.56 6.24
C ARG A 279 29.38 -15.35 7.55
N LYS A 280 29.74 -14.73 8.67
CA LYS A 280 29.66 -15.36 10.02
C LYS A 280 28.22 -15.79 10.37
N ARG A 281 27.22 -15.09 9.83
CA ARG A 281 25.78 -15.40 9.96
C ARG A 281 25.26 -16.38 8.90
N GLY A 282 26.14 -16.95 8.08
CA GLY A 282 25.79 -17.93 7.03
C GLY A 282 25.35 -17.31 5.70
N LEU A 283 25.37 -15.98 5.57
CA LEU A 283 24.98 -15.28 4.35
C LEU A 283 26.20 -15.04 3.46
N ASN A 284 26.32 -15.81 2.38
CA ASN A 284 27.47 -15.77 1.47
C ASN A 284 27.17 -15.13 0.10
N ASN A 285 25.89 -15.01 -0.28
CA ASN A 285 25.47 -14.56 -1.62
C ASN A 285 24.70 -13.24 -1.52
N VAL A 286 25.37 -12.21 -1.00
CA VAL A 286 24.78 -10.91 -0.66
C VAL A 286 25.43 -9.74 -1.41
N SER A 287 26.37 -10.01 -2.32
CA SER A 287 27.06 -8.99 -3.11
C SER A 287 26.47 -8.84 -4.51
N ILE A 288 26.23 -7.61 -4.96
CA ILE A 288 25.91 -7.35 -6.37
C ILE A 288 27.24 -7.21 -7.13
N ASP A 289 27.53 -8.19 -7.97
CA ASP A 289 28.85 -8.34 -8.58
C ASP A 289 28.94 -7.74 -9.99
N GLY A 290 30.16 -7.43 -10.42
CA GLY A 290 30.49 -7.09 -11.81
C GLY A 290 30.12 -5.67 -12.24
N LEU A 291 29.85 -4.78 -11.29
CA LEU A 291 29.50 -3.38 -11.54
C LEU A 291 30.62 -2.44 -11.12
N THR A 292 30.68 -1.28 -11.76
CA THR A 292 31.57 -0.17 -11.39
C THR A 292 30.77 1.09 -11.13
N SER A 293 31.27 1.98 -10.28
CA SER A 293 30.62 3.25 -9.93
C SER A 293 31.13 4.41 -10.80
N THR A 294 30.25 5.39 -11.09
CA THR A 294 30.63 6.72 -11.58
C THR A 294 31.27 7.61 -10.49
N ARG A 295 31.14 7.19 -9.22
CA ARG A 295 31.62 7.88 -8.02
C ARG A 295 32.25 6.86 -7.06
N PRO A 296 33.38 6.22 -7.42
CA PRO A 296 33.96 5.16 -6.59
C PRO A 296 34.39 5.64 -5.19
N GLY A 297 34.67 6.93 -5.01
CA GLY A 297 35.00 7.49 -3.70
C GLY A 297 33.81 7.83 -2.80
N GLN A 298 32.56 7.66 -3.27
CA GLN A 298 31.36 7.92 -2.48
C GLN A 298 30.80 6.62 -1.92
N ARG A 299 30.53 6.61 -0.61
CA ARG A 299 29.75 5.56 0.04
C ARG A 299 28.28 5.92 0.00
N ILE A 300 27.44 4.92 -0.22
CA ILE A 300 25.98 5.06 -0.27
C ILE A 300 25.31 4.02 0.61
N VAL A 301 24.29 4.47 1.35
CA VAL A 301 23.40 3.62 2.14
C VAL A 301 21.96 4.07 1.88
N GLY A 302 21.09 3.13 1.53
CA GLY A 302 19.69 3.42 1.24
C GLY A 302 18.84 2.16 1.06
N LEU A 303 17.52 2.34 1.00
CA LEU A 303 16.57 1.24 0.78
C LEU A 303 16.44 0.92 -0.70
N ALA A 304 16.41 -0.36 -1.04
CA ALA A 304 16.24 -0.83 -2.41
C ALA A 304 14.81 -0.60 -2.91
N ARG A 305 14.71 0.03 -4.07
CA ARG A 305 13.56 -0.07 -4.98
C ARG A 305 13.96 -0.87 -6.19
N THR A 306 13.10 -1.78 -6.63
CA THR A 306 13.49 -2.76 -7.65
C THR A 306 12.75 -2.53 -8.96
N LEU A 307 13.47 -2.73 -10.07
CA LEU A 307 12.92 -2.71 -11.43
C LEU A 307 13.46 -3.91 -12.19
N ARG A 308 12.56 -4.65 -12.85
CA ARG A 308 12.90 -5.84 -13.64
C ARG A 308 12.66 -5.61 -15.12
N TYR A 309 13.63 -6.00 -15.93
CA TYR A 309 13.51 -6.07 -17.38
C TYR A 309 13.34 -7.50 -17.87
N VAL A 310 12.49 -7.69 -18.88
CA VAL A 310 12.38 -8.96 -19.62
C VAL A 310 13.03 -8.82 -21.01
N PRO A 311 13.39 -9.94 -21.68
CA PRO A 311 13.87 -9.88 -23.07
C PRO A 311 12.88 -9.16 -23.98
N ASN A 312 13.41 -8.36 -24.91
CA ASN A 312 12.59 -7.70 -25.91
C ASN A 312 11.86 -8.71 -26.80
N ARG A 313 10.57 -8.45 -27.02
CA ARG A 313 9.72 -9.05 -28.06
C ARG A 313 8.88 -7.93 -28.67
N GLU A 314 8.91 -7.77 -29.98
CA GLU A 314 8.45 -6.55 -30.66
C GLU A 314 6.95 -6.26 -30.45
N ASP A 315 6.11 -7.29 -30.33
CA ASP A 315 4.68 -7.15 -30.01
C ASP A 315 4.48 -6.66 -28.56
N LEU A 316 5.23 -7.19 -27.60
CA LEU A 316 5.16 -6.78 -26.19
C LEU A 316 5.74 -5.39 -25.97
N PHE A 317 6.80 -5.03 -26.70
CA PHE A 317 7.38 -3.69 -26.60
C PHE A 317 6.38 -2.60 -27.05
N LYS A 318 5.51 -2.90 -28.03
CA LYS A 318 4.44 -1.96 -28.42
C LYS A 318 3.46 -1.68 -27.27
N ALA A 319 3.15 -2.70 -26.46
CA ALA A 319 2.21 -2.56 -25.34
C ALA A 319 2.86 -2.01 -24.06
N HIS A 320 4.13 -2.36 -23.78
CA HIS A 320 4.78 -2.11 -22.49
C HIS A 320 6.02 -1.21 -22.56
N GLY A 321 6.63 -1.05 -23.74
CA GLY A 321 7.91 -0.34 -23.91
C GLY A 321 7.78 1.18 -24.07
N GLY A 322 6.65 1.67 -24.60
CA GLY A 322 6.41 3.09 -24.86
C GLY A 322 5.80 3.88 -23.69
N GLY A 323 5.53 5.17 -23.92
CA GLY A 323 4.76 6.00 -22.97
C GLY A 323 5.39 6.12 -21.58
N PHE A 324 4.54 6.19 -20.55
CA PHE A 324 4.93 6.17 -19.13
C PHE A 324 5.00 4.72 -18.62
N ASN A 325 5.95 3.96 -19.16
CA ASN A 325 6.18 2.54 -18.86
C ASN A 325 6.67 2.30 -17.43
N ALA A 326 6.85 1.02 -17.05
CA ALA A 326 7.30 0.60 -15.73
C ALA A 326 8.64 1.24 -15.31
N GLN A 327 9.59 1.43 -16.23
CA GLN A 327 10.85 2.11 -15.94
C GLN A 327 10.62 3.56 -15.51
N LYS A 328 9.85 4.32 -16.29
CA LYS A 328 9.60 5.73 -15.97
C LYS A 328 8.81 5.87 -14.68
N LYS A 329 7.83 5.00 -14.45
CA LYS A 329 7.09 4.91 -13.19
C LYS A 329 8.03 4.68 -12.00
N ALA A 330 8.91 3.68 -12.09
CA ALA A 330 9.87 3.36 -11.03
C ALA A 330 10.75 4.57 -10.67
N ILE A 331 11.29 5.26 -11.69
CA ILE A 331 12.14 6.43 -11.50
C ILE A 331 11.35 7.61 -10.91
N ASP A 332 10.12 7.82 -11.37
CA ASP A 332 9.29 8.95 -10.94
C ASP A 332 8.75 8.77 -9.51
N SER A 333 8.66 7.53 -9.04
CA SER A 333 8.22 7.18 -7.69
C SER A 333 9.34 6.99 -6.66
N VAL A 334 10.61 7.10 -7.05
CA VAL A 334 11.73 7.02 -6.07
C VAL A 334 11.59 8.12 -5.04
N ASN A 335 11.77 7.79 -3.76
CA ASN A 335 11.80 8.73 -2.65
C ASN A 335 13.23 9.14 -2.30
N GLU A 336 13.35 10.23 -1.56
CA GLU A 336 14.64 10.71 -1.07
C GLU A 336 15.37 9.62 -0.27
N GLY A 337 16.65 9.38 -0.59
CA GLY A 337 17.49 8.38 0.06
C GLY A 337 17.30 6.94 -0.42
N GLU A 338 16.32 6.64 -1.28
CA GLU A 338 16.15 5.30 -1.87
C GLU A 338 17.17 5.04 -2.99
N ILE A 339 17.46 3.77 -3.24
CA ILE A 339 18.38 3.29 -4.27
C ILE A 339 17.58 2.48 -5.29
N LEU A 340 17.60 2.92 -6.55
CA LEU A 340 16.93 2.20 -7.63
C LEU A 340 17.84 1.07 -8.15
N VAL A 341 17.47 -0.19 -7.90
CA VAL A 341 18.18 -1.40 -8.30
C VAL A 341 17.46 -2.06 -9.49
N MET A 342 18.19 -2.29 -10.58
CA MET A 342 17.61 -2.62 -11.88
C MET A 342 18.19 -3.92 -12.44
N GLU A 343 17.40 -5.00 -12.43
CA GLU A 343 17.73 -6.29 -13.05
C GLU A 343 17.55 -6.19 -14.57
N ALA A 344 18.66 -6.08 -15.27
CA ALA A 344 18.80 -6.16 -16.71
C ALA A 344 19.30 -7.55 -17.16
N ARG A 345 19.33 -8.54 -16.27
CA ARG A 345 19.72 -9.93 -16.57
C ARG A 345 21.19 -10.05 -16.99
N GLY A 346 22.02 -9.07 -16.61
CA GLY A 346 23.41 -8.98 -17.07
C GLY A 346 23.61 -8.64 -18.55
N GLU A 347 22.57 -8.18 -19.26
CA GLU A 347 22.65 -7.84 -20.68
C GLU A 347 23.33 -6.48 -20.92
N LYS A 348 24.45 -6.51 -21.65
CA LYS A 348 25.38 -5.39 -21.85
C LYS A 348 25.22 -4.68 -23.19
N GLY A 349 24.47 -5.25 -24.13
CA GLY A 349 24.31 -4.79 -25.51
C GLY A 349 23.32 -3.64 -25.70
N THR A 350 22.92 -2.96 -24.63
CA THR A 350 22.06 -1.77 -24.65
C THR A 350 22.12 -1.00 -23.33
N GLY A 351 21.75 0.29 -23.35
CA GLY A 351 21.58 1.08 -22.14
C GLY A 351 20.22 0.82 -21.47
N THR A 352 20.22 0.53 -20.18
CA THR A 352 19.01 0.42 -19.34
C THR A 352 18.59 1.78 -18.86
N ILE A 353 19.52 2.69 -18.55
CA ILE A 353 19.28 4.08 -18.17
C ILE A 353 20.13 5.03 -19.02
N GLY A 354 19.68 6.28 -19.15
CA GLY A 354 20.40 7.37 -19.80
C GLY A 354 20.28 8.67 -18.99
N ASP A 355 20.86 9.75 -19.50
CA ASP A 355 20.99 11.04 -18.82
C ASP A 355 19.67 11.61 -18.26
N ILE A 356 18.60 11.69 -19.06
CA ILE A 356 17.33 12.29 -18.62
C ILE A 356 16.73 11.53 -17.43
N LEU A 357 16.78 10.19 -17.49
CA LEU A 357 16.20 9.33 -16.46
C LEU A 357 17.06 9.29 -15.19
N ALA A 358 18.39 9.29 -15.35
CA ALA A 358 19.31 9.41 -14.22
C ALA A 358 19.17 10.77 -13.52
N LEU A 359 19.03 11.86 -14.30
CA LEU A 359 18.77 13.20 -13.77
C LEU A 359 17.44 13.23 -13.00
N ARG A 360 16.38 12.61 -13.52
CA ARG A 360 15.10 12.55 -12.81
C ARG A 360 15.24 11.84 -11.46
N ALA A 361 15.95 10.71 -11.42
CA ALA A 361 16.21 10.00 -10.16
C ALA A 361 16.98 10.90 -9.17
N GLN A 362 18.02 11.61 -9.63
CA GLN A 362 18.77 12.55 -8.79
C GLN A 362 17.88 13.69 -8.26
N VAL A 363 17.05 14.30 -9.11
CA VAL A 363 16.13 15.39 -8.70
C VAL A 363 15.09 14.92 -7.68
N ARG A 364 14.72 13.63 -7.73
CA ARG A 364 13.85 12.99 -6.73
C ARG A 364 14.56 12.69 -5.40
N GLY A 365 15.88 12.87 -5.34
CA GLY A 365 16.68 12.60 -4.14
C GLY A 365 17.14 11.16 -4.02
N ALA A 366 17.16 10.37 -5.11
CA ALA A 366 17.69 9.01 -5.06
C ALA A 366 19.16 9.01 -4.60
N ALA A 367 19.50 8.11 -3.68
CA ALA A 367 20.86 7.98 -3.17
C ALA A 367 21.81 7.39 -4.22
N ALA A 368 21.32 6.46 -5.04
CA ALA A 368 22.05 5.90 -6.18
C ALA A 368 21.12 5.21 -7.19
N VAL A 369 21.66 4.93 -8.37
CA VAL A 369 21.11 3.96 -9.32
C VAL A 369 22.08 2.79 -9.45
N ILE A 370 21.55 1.57 -9.45
CA ILE A 370 22.31 0.34 -9.63
C ILE A 370 21.66 -0.46 -10.76
N THR A 371 22.42 -0.81 -11.79
CA THR A 371 21.94 -1.66 -12.89
C THR A 371 23.00 -2.67 -13.29
N ASP A 372 22.62 -3.93 -13.44
CA ASP A 372 23.52 -4.96 -14.00
C ASP A 372 23.59 -4.96 -15.54
N GLY A 373 23.02 -3.93 -16.17
CA GLY A 373 23.07 -3.69 -17.60
C GLY A 373 23.94 -2.48 -17.98
N GLY A 374 23.80 -2.05 -19.24
CA GLY A 374 24.55 -0.93 -19.78
C GLY A 374 23.99 0.45 -19.38
N VAL A 375 24.82 1.49 -19.44
CA VAL A 375 24.41 2.90 -19.29
C VAL A 375 24.61 3.65 -20.60
N ARG A 376 23.58 4.37 -21.04
CA ARG A 376 23.61 5.27 -22.20
C ARG A 376 24.00 6.68 -21.79
N ASP A 377 24.52 7.46 -22.74
CA ASP A 377 24.90 8.86 -22.54
C ASP A 377 25.85 9.01 -21.34
N PHE A 378 26.79 8.06 -21.27
CA PHE A 378 27.60 7.78 -20.08
C PHE A 378 28.34 9.01 -19.57
N SER A 379 28.90 9.85 -20.45
CA SER A 379 29.60 11.06 -20.03
C SER A 379 28.71 12.04 -19.25
N ALA A 380 27.43 12.13 -19.62
CA ALA A 380 26.47 12.97 -18.90
C ALA A 380 26.07 12.33 -17.56
N VAL A 381 25.80 11.02 -17.53
CA VAL A 381 25.51 10.28 -16.29
C VAL A 381 26.70 10.33 -15.32
N ALA A 382 27.92 10.17 -15.81
CA ALA A 382 29.14 10.23 -14.99
C ALA A 382 29.46 11.65 -14.48
N ALA A 383 28.87 12.69 -15.06
CA ALA A 383 28.99 14.06 -14.58
C ALA A 383 28.02 14.38 -13.43
N MET A 384 27.00 13.55 -13.20
CA MET A 384 25.99 13.74 -12.14
C MET A 384 26.55 13.48 -10.74
N ASP A 385 26.00 14.13 -9.72
CA ASP A 385 26.43 13.96 -8.33
C ASP A 385 26.04 12.58 -7.79
N MET A 386 24.84 12.11 -8.15
CA MET A 386 24.30 10.81 -7.77
C MET A 386 25.16 9.67 -8.36
N PRO A 387 25.67 8.75 -7.53
CA PRO A 387 26.35 7.54 -7.99
C PRO A 387 25.46 6.68 -8.87
N THR A 388 26.03 6.21 -9.98
CA THR A 388 25.44 5.14 -10.80
C THR A 388 26.41 3.97 -10.83
N TYR A 389 25.95 2.80 -10.39
CA TYR A 389 26.65 1.53 -10.52
C TYR A 389 26.13 0.78 -11.74
N TYR A 390 27.03 0.36 -12.61
CA TYR A 390 26.67 -0.15 -13.94
C TYR A 390 27.67 -1.19 -14.46
N ALA A 391 27.26 -2.00 -15.44
CA ALA A 391 28.11 -3.03 -16.02
C ALA A 391 29.03 -2.52 -17.14
N ASN A 392 28.53 -1.64 -18.02
CA ASN A 392 29.32 -1.01 -19.10
C ASN A 392 28.61 0.21 -19.73
N PRO A 393 29.33 1.14 -20.37
CA PRO A 393 28.71 2.13 -21.24
C PRO A 393 28.17 1.46 -22.53
N HIS A 394 27.02 1.92 -23.05
CA HIS A 394 26.48 1.46 -24.33
C HIS A 394 25.59 2.52 -25.01
N PRO A 395 25.73 2.78 -26.33
CA PRO A 395 24.99 3.87 -27.00
C PRO A 395 23.53 3.57 -27.37
N ALA A 396 23.14 2.28 -27.49
CA ALA A 396 21.78 1.91 -27.89
C ALA A 396 20.72 2.12 -26.79
N VAL A 397 19.48 2.43 -27.22
CA VAL A 397 18.28 2.55 -26.36
C VAL A 397 17.78 1.21 -25.83
N LEU A 398 17.19 1.23 -24.63
CA LEU A 398 16.71 0.02 -23.93
C LEU A 398 15.89 -0.95 -24.80
N GLY A 399 15.04 -0.42 -25.68
CA GLY A 399 14.09 -1.20 -26.50
C GLY A 399 14.74 -2.10 -27.54
N ARG A 400 16.07 -2.05 -27.65
CA ARG A 400 16.85 -3.02 -28.43
C ARG A 400 16.85 -4.41 -27.81
N ARG A 401 16.88 -4.52 -26.47
CA ARG A 401 17.00 -5.80 -25.75
C ARG A 401 16.07 -5.96 -24.55
N HIS A 402 15.48 -4.88 -24.06
CA HIS A 402 14.67 -4.87 -22.84
C HIS A 402 13.25 -4.35 -23.05
N ILE A 403 12.33 -4.93 -22.30
CA ILE A 403 11.04 -4.34 -21.96
C ILE A 403 11.02 -4.15 -20.43
N PRO A 404 10.76 -2.93 -19.91
CA PRO A 404 10.49 -2.74 -18.48
C PRO A 404 9.20 -3.46 -18.11
N TRP A 405 9.23 -4.35 -17.12
CA TRP A 405 8.11 -5.27 -16.86
C TRP A 405 7.49 -5.06 -15.47
N ASP A 406 8.27 -5.33 -14.42
CA ASP A 406 7.80 -5.29 -13.03
C ASP A 406 8.57 -4.24 -12.22
N THR A 407 7.90 -3.65 -11.23
CA THR A 407 8.49 -2.74 -10.24
C THR A 407 8.14 -3.22 -8.84
N ASP A 408 9.01 -2.97 -7.87
CA ASP A 408 8.81 -3.32 -6.45
C ASP A 408 8.48 -4.82 -6.27
N ILE A 409 9.21 -5.69 -6.97
CA ILE A 409 9.21 -7.14 -6.78
C ILE A 409 10.60 -7.66 -6.42
N THR A 410 10.72 -8.91 -5.97
CA THR A 410 12.02 -9.56 -5.83
C THR A 410 12.69 -9.72 -7.19
N ILE A 411 13.95 -9.28 -7.32
CA ILE A 411 14.76 -9.34 -8.54
C ILE A 411 16.11 -10.03 -8.30
N ALA A 412 16.81 -10.38 -9.38
CA ALA A 412 18.17 -10.92 -9.36
C ALA A 412 19.14 -9.97 -10.07
N CYS A 413 19.76 -9.04 -9.33
CA CYS A 413 20.66 -8.04 -9.90
C CYS A 413 22.12 -8.44 -9.62
N GLY A 414 22.94 -8.54 -10.66
CA GLY A 414 24.38 -8.84 -10.50
C GLY A 414 24.64 -10.17 -9.78
N GLY A 415 23.75 -11.15 -9.96
CA GLY A 415 23.86 -12.48 -9.33
C GLY A 415 23.25 -12.61 -7.93
N THR A 416 22.77 -11.52 -7.34
CA THR A 416 22.21 -11.49 -5.98
C THR A 416 20.72 -11.15 -5.96
N THR A 417 20.00 -11.83 -5.06
CA THR A 417 18.57 -11.56 -4.80
C THR A 417 18.42 -10.23 -4.08
N VAL A 418 17.54 -9.36 -4.60
CA VAL A 418 17.20 -8.06 -3.98
C VAL A 418 15.70 -7.97 -3.83
N GLN A 419 15.24 -7.73 -2.62
CA GLN A 419 13.84 -7.41 -2.32
C GLN A 419 13.65 -5.91 -2.16
N PRO A 420 12.45 -5.38 -2.51
CA PRO A 420 12.09 -4.01 -2.15
C PRO A 420 12.22 -3.81 -0.63
N GLY A 421 12.90 -2.74 -0.22
CA GLY A 421 13.17 -2.45 1.18
C GLY A 421 14.41 -3.12 1.78
N ASP A 422 15.14 -3.96 1.04
CA ASP A 422 16.48 -4.38 1.47
C ASP A 422 17.39 -3.15 1.62
N ILE A 423 18.31 -3.18 2.59
CA ILE A 423 19.27 -2.10 2.77
C ILE A 423 20.46 -2.37 1.85
N ILE A 424 20.76 -1.41 0.98
CA ILE A 424 21.94 -1.45 0.12
C ILE A 424 23.04 -0.61 0.75
N VAL A 425 24.23 -1.20 0.91
CA VAL A 425 25.45 -0.48 1.28
C VAL A 425 26.45 -0.68 0.16
N ALA A 426 26.96 0.41 -0.43
CA ALA A 426 27.99 0.31 -1.44
C ALA A 426 29.08 1.36 -1.26
N ASP A 427 30.29 0.98 -1.64
CA ASP A 427 31.46 1.85 -1.71
C ASP A 427 32.36 1.44 -2.90
N ALA A 428 33.65 1.76 -2.83
CA ALA A 428 34.62 1.43 -3.87
C ALA A 428 34.83 -0.08 -4.06
N ASP A 429 34.66 -0.87 -2.99
CA ASP A 429 35.01 -2.29 -2.98
C ASP A 429 33.86 -3.16 -3.49
N GLY A 430 32.62 -2.71 -3.33
CA GLY A 430 31.46 -3.43 -3.84
C GLY A 430 30.13 -2.89 -3.35
N ILE A 431 29.10 -3.69 -3.62
CA ILE A 431 27.70 -3.40 -3.29
C ILE A 431 27.17 -4.59 -2.51
N LEU A 432 26.62 -4.37 -1.32
CA LEU A 432 26.03 -5.39 -0.48
C LEU A 432 24.53 -5.17 -0.30
N VAL A 433 23.81 -6.28 -0.22
CA VAL A 433 22.38 -6.36 0.04
C VAL A 433 22.19 -6.93 1.45
N ILE A 434 21.64 -6.11 2.34
CA ILE A 434 21.50 -6.41 3.75
C ILE A 434 20.02 -6.59 4.09
N PRO A 435 19.61 -7.79 4.55
CA PRO A 435 18.26 -8.00 5.06
C PRO A 435 17.98 -7.07 6.25
N PRO A 436 16.87 -6.30 6.24
CA PRO A 436 16.54 -5.35 7.29
C PRO A 436 16.58 -5.90 8.71
N ALA A 437 16.11 -7.14 8.90
CA ALA A 437 16.02 -7.78 10.20
C ALA A 437 17.39 -8.01 10.87
N LEU A 438 18.49 -7.96 10.11
CA LEU A 438 19.85 -8.19 10.61
C LEU A 438 20.66 -6.90 10.75
N ALA A 439 20.16 -5.77 10.25
CA ALA A 439 20.98 -4.60 9.96
C ALA A 439 21.59 -3.95 11.21
N GLU A 440 20.83 -3.82 12.30
CA GLU A 440 21.32 -3.25 13.57
C GLU A 440 22.45 -4.09 14.17
N GLU A 441 22.18 -5.39 14.38
CA GLU A 441 23.17 -6.32 14.96
C GLU A 441 24.42 -6.42 14.07
N LEU A 442 24.23 -6.46 12.75
CA LEU A 442 25.32 -6.46 11.77
C LEU A 442 26.18 -5.19 11.88
N ALA A 443 25.56 -4.02 11.98
CA ALA A 443 26.27 -2.76 12.05
C ALA A 443 27.08 -2.66 13.35
N ASP A 444 26.48 -3.01 14.49
CA ASP A 444 27.15 -2.98 15.80
C ASP A 444 28.37 -3.93 15.85
N ASP A 445 28.20 -5.17 15.37
CA ASP A 445 29.29 -6.14 15.32
C ASP A 445 30.39 -5.76 14.33
N SER A 446 30.03 -5.08 13.23
CA SER A 446 30.99 -4.58 12.25
C SER A 446 31.82 -3.43 12.84
N ILE A 447 31.18 -2.51 13.57
CA ILE A 447 31.88 -1.40 14.26
C ILE A 447 32.84 -1.97 15.31
N ALA A 448 32.42 -2.98 16.08
CA ALA A 448 33.28 -3.63 17.04
C ALA A 448 34.49 -4.32 16.36
N GLN A 449 34.26 -5.00 15.24
CA GLN A 449 35.35 -5.62 14.47
C GLN A 449 36.35 -4.59 13.94
N GLU A 450 35.91 -3.47 13.35
CA GLU A 450 36.84 -2.45 12.83
C GLU A 450 37.66 -1.81 13.95
N ARG A 451 37.12 -1.69 15.17
CA ARG A 451 37.90 -1.25 16.34
C ARG A 451 39.00 -2.24 16.71
N GLU A 452 38.70 -3.55 16.74
CA GLU A 452 39.72 -4.59 16.94
C GLU A 452 40.78 -4.53 15.83
N GLU A 453 40.37 -4.31 14.58
CA GLU A 453 41.29 -4.22 13.42
C GLU A 453 42.19 -2.99 13.46
N VAL A 454 41.70 -1.83 13.95
CA VAL A 454 42.54 -0.65 14.20
C VAL A 454 43.66 -0.97 15.19
N PHE A 455 43.35 -1.66 16.29
CA PHE A 455 44.36 -2.09 17.25
C PHE A 455 45.37 -3.05 16.62
N ILE A 456 44.89 -4.06 15.88
CA ILE A 456 45.74 -5.03 15.18
C ILE A 456 46.68 -4.30 14.20
N PHE A 457 46.16 -3.35 13.44
CA PHE A 457 46.93 -2.53 12.51
C PHE A 457 48.02 -1.72 13.24
N GLU A 458 47.70 -1.05 14.35
CA GLU A 458 48.67 -0.32 15.18
C GLU A 458 49.77 -1.27 15.70
N MET A 459 49.43 -2.48 16.15
CA MET A 459 50.41 -3.46 16.65
C MET A 459 51.31 -4.00 15.52
N VAL A 460 50.77 -4.24 14.34
CA VAL A 460 51.55 -4.66 13.16
C VAL A 460 52.50 -3.54 12.72
N GLN A 461 52.06 -2.28 12.73
CA GLN A 461 52.93 -1.12 12.47
C GLN A 461 54.08 -1.00 13.47
N GLN A 462 53.88 -1.43 14.71
CA GLN A 462 54.92 -1.50 15.75
C GLN A 462 55.86 -2.71 15.58
N GLY A 463 55.66 -3.54 14.55
CA GLY A 463 56.52 -4.67 14.21
C GLY A 463 56.14 -5.99 14.88
N HIS A 464 54.96 -6.08 15.51
CA HIS A 464 54.48 -7.35 16.07
C HIS A 464 54.06 -8.34 14.97
N SER A 465 54.29 -9.63 15.22
CA SER A 465 53.85 -10.71 14.33
C SER A 465 52.32 -10.81 14.30
N VAL A 466 51.76 -11.18 13.15
CA VAL A 466 50.32 -11.46 12.98
C VAL A 466 49.88 -12.77 13.64
N ASP A 467 50.83 -13.66 13.96
CA ASP A 467 50.54 -14.94 14.60
C ASP A 467 49.97 -14.73 16.02
N GLY A 468 48.75 -15.22 16.24
CA GLY A 468 47.97 -15.01 17.45
C GLY A 468 47.43 -13.58 17.65
N LEU A 469 47.75 -12.63 16.76
CA LEU A 469 47.20 -11.26 16.74
C LEU A 469 45.99 -11.15 15.80
N TYR A 470 45.95 -11.95 14.72
CA TYR A 470 44.83 -11.98 13.77
C TYR A 470 44.42 -13.43 13.45
N PRO A 471 43.41 -14.00 14.12
CA PRO A 471 42.57 -13.39 15.17
C PRO A 471 43.28 -13.29 16.52
N LEU A 472 42.81 -12.37 17.37
CA LEU A 472 43.34 -12.12 18.71
C LEU A 472 43.20 -13.35 19.63
N ASN A 473 44.34 -13.86 20.10
CA ASN A 473 44.39 -14.84 21.18
C ASN A 473 44.12 -14.18 22.55
N ALA A 474 44.06 -14.97 23.62
CA ALA A 474 43.75 -14.48 24.96
C ALA A 474 44.69 -13.36 25.45
N ALA A 475 46.00 -13.46 25.16
CA ALA A 475 46.98 -12.47 25.60
C ALA A 475 46.82 -11.13 24.86
N TRP A 476 46.55 -11.17 23.55
CA TRP A 476 46.31 -9.97 22.77
C TRP A 476 44.93 -9.35 23.05
N ARG A 477 43.92 -10.16 23.38
CA ARG A 477 42.60 -9.68 23.80
C ARG A 477 42.68 -8.82 25.07
N THR A 478 43.44 -9.23 26.08
CA THR A 478 43.67 -8.40 27.28
C THR A 478 44.37 -7.08 26.96
N ARG A 479 45.30 -7.07 25.99
CA ARG A 479 45.97 -5.83 25.56
C ARG A 479 45.04 -4.90 24.78
N TYR A 480 44.16 -5.46 23.95
CA TYR A 480 43.11 -4.72 23.26
C TYR A 480 42.17 -4.04 24.26
N GLU A 481 41.67 -4.77 25.26
CA GLU A 481 40.79 -4.21 26.31
C GLU A 481 41.46 -3.04 27.06
N GLN A 482 42.76 -3.14 27.34
CA GLN A 482 43.53 -2.04 27.96
C GLN A 482 43.70 -0.84 27.03
N TRP A 483 43.98 -1.09 25.75
CA TRP A 483 44.10 -0.05 24.72
C TRP A 483 42.77 0.70 24.53
N GLU A 484 41.66 -0.03 24.50
CA GLU A 484 40.32 0.53 24.36
C GLU A 484 39.94 1.39 25.59
N ALA A 485 40.18 0.88 26.80
CA ALA A 485 39.95 1.64 28.03
C ALA A 485 40.79 2.93 28.10
N GLY A 486 42.01 2.90 27.55
CA GLY A 486 42.92 4.05 27.47
C GLY A 486 42.44 5.14 26.50
N LYS A 487 41.79 4.79 25.39
CA LYS A 487 41.20 5.76 24.44
C LYS A 487 39.85 6.33 24.89
N ALA A 488 39.17 5.70 25.84
CA ALA A 488 37.92 6.24 26.41
C ALA A 488 38.14 7.36 27.45
N HIS A 489 39.38 7.57 27.91
CA HIS A 489 39.75 8.53 28.97
C HIS A 489 40.63 9.70 28.50
N GLY A 490 40.91 9.81 27.20
CA GLY A 490 41.65 10.91 26.57
C GLY A 490 40.91 11.44 25.38
#